data_AF-H2C256-F1
#
_entry.id   AF-H2C256-F1
#
_cell.length_a   1.000
_cell.length_b   1.000
_cell.length_c   1.000
_cell.angle_alpha   90.00
_cell.angle_beta   90.00
_cell.angle_gamma   90.00
#
_symmetry.space_group_name_H-M   'P 1'
#
loop_
_entity.id
_entity.type
_entity.pdbx_description
1 polymer ?
#
loop_
_entity_poly.entity_id
_entity_poly.type
_entity_poly.pdbx_seq_one_letter_code
_entity_poly.pdbx_strand_id
1 'polypeptide(L)' 'MSNVNELTALEYKVLRMLREDSRRSASELAEGLGVSRATVAKVIRSLR' A
#
# COMPACT_ATOMS: atom_id res chain seq x y z
N MET A 1 14.03 -13.35 7.35
CA MET A 1 12.70 -13.73 6.84
C MET A 1 11.68 -13.01 7.69
N SER A 2 11.02 -11.98 7.15
CA SER A 2 10.00 -11.24 7.90
C SER A 2 8.72 -12.08 7.92
N ASN A 3 8.14 -12.24 9.11
CA ASN A 3 6.96 -13.07 9.35
C ASN A 3 5.83 -12.74 8.36
N VAL A 4 5.14 -13.78 7.88
CA VAL A 4 3.95 -13.74 7.00
C VAL A 4 2.75 -13.02 7.66
N ASN A 5 2.87 -12.54 8.90
CA ASN A 5 1.73 -12.16 9.74
C ASN A 5 1.69 -10.72 10.28
N GLU A 6 2.70 -9.88 10.02
CA GLU A 6 2.67 -8.50 10.52
C GLU A 6 2.77 -7.48 9.38
N LEU A 7 1.60 -7.01 8.94
CA LEU A 7 1.51 -5.85 8.06
C LEU A 7 1.79 -4.60 8.89
N THR A 8 2.63 -3.73 8.37
CA THR A 8 2.73 -2.36 8.89
C THR A 8 1.39 -1.64 8.72
N ALA A 9 1.14 -0.62 9.53
CA ALA A 9 -0.06 0.19 9.40
C ALA A 9 -0.23 0.80 7.99
N LEU A 10 0.87 1.10 7.30
CA LEU A 10 0.83 1.63 5.93
C LEU A 10 0.48 0.54 4.91
N GLU A 11 1.07 -0.64 5.02
CA GLU A 11 0.72 -1.80 4.17
C GLU A 11 -0.76 -2.17 4.33
N TYR A 12 -1.26 -2.19 5.57
CA TYR A 12 -2.67 -2.45 5.84
C TYR A 12 -3.58 -1.41 5.18
N LYS A 13 -3.25 -0.11 5.29
CA LYS A 13 -4.02 0.96 4.65
C LYS A 13 -4.02 0.85 3.12
N VAL A 14 -2.87 0.54 2.51
CA VAL A 14 -2.77 0.32 1.06
C VAL A 14 -3.65 -0.86 0.63
N LEU A 15 -3.57 -1.99 1.35
CA LEU A 15 -4.42 -3.15 1.08
C LEU A 15 -5.91 -2.85 1.24
N ARG A 16 -6.30 -2.08 2.26
CA ARG A 16 -7.69 -1.64 2.46
C ARG A 16 -8.21 -0.85 1.26
N MET A 17 -7.45 0.13 0.78
CA MET A 17 -7.84 0.94 -0.37
C MET A 17 -7.90 0.14 -1.66
N LEU A 18 -6.94 -0.76 -1.89
CA LEU A 18 -6.94 -1.66 -3.05
C LEU A 18 -8.07 -2.70 -3.01
N ARG A 19 -8.48 -3.12 -1.81
CA ARG A 19 -9.64 -4.00 -1.64
C ARG A 19 -10.95 -3.29 -1.96
N GLU A 20 -11.03 -1.99 -1.68
CA GLU A 20 -12.19 -1.15 -1.99
C GLU A 20 -12.26 -0.79 -3.48
N ASP A 21 -11.12 -0.44 -4.09
CA ASP A 21 -10.99 -0.27 -5.54
C ASP A 21 -9.56 -0.62 -6.01
N SER A 22 -9.43 -1.79 -6.65
CA SER A 22 -8.15 -2.33 -7.10
C SER A 22 -7.59 -1.63 -8.33
N ARG A 23 -8.39 -0.77 -9.00
CA ARG A 23 -7.96 -0.02 -10.18
C ARG A 23 -7.30 1.32 -9.85
N ARG A 24 -7.31 1.72 -8.57
CA ARG A 24 -6.63 2.94 -8.10
C ARG A 24 -5.15 2.89 -8.46
N SER A 25 -4.67 3.97 -9.07
CA SER A 25 -3.26 4.12 -9.37
C SER A 25 -2.44 4.36 -8.11
N ALA A 26 -1.13 4.07 -8.19
CA ALA A 26 -0.20 4.35 -7.09
C ALA A 26 -0.14 5.83 -6.70
N SER A 27 -0.46 6.74 -7.63
CA SER A 27 -0.53 8.18 -7.37
C SER A 27 -1.77 8.54 -6.54
N GLU A 28 -2.94 7.99 -6.88
CA GLU A 28 -4.18 8.22 -6.12
C GLU A 28 -4.11 7.62 -4.70
N LEU A 29 -3.45 6.48 -4.54
CA LEU A 29 -3.17 5.90 -3.23
C LEU A 29 -2.24 6.80 -2.40
N ALA A 30 -1.21 7.36 -3.04
CA ALA A 30 -0.24 8.22 -2.38
C ALA A 30 -0.88 9.51 -1.87
N GLU A 31 -1.71 10.14 -2.70
CA GLU A 31 -2.49 11.33 -2.34
C GLU A 31 -3.46 11.04 -1.19
N GLY A 32 -4.23 9.96 -1.27
CA GLY A 32 -5.18 9.57 -0.22
C GLY A 32 -4.53 9.17 1.11
N LEU A 33 -3.25 8.80 1.11
CA LEU A 33 -2.50 8.40 2.31
C LEU A 33 -1.53 9.47 2.81
N GLY A 34 -1.37 10.59 2.10
CA GLY A 34 -0.43 11.65 2.45
C GLY A 34 1.04 11.22 2.39
N VAL A 35 1.39 10.32 1.46
CA VAL A 35 2.76 9.80 1.30
C VAL A 35 3.25 10.00 -0.14
N SER A 36 4.55 9.74 -0.37
CA SER A 36 5.08 9.78 -1.73
C SER A 36 4.62 8.57 -2.56
N ARG A 37 4.51 8.75 -3.88
CA ARG A 37 4.28 7.64 -4.83
C ARG A 37 5.35 6.55 -4.72
N ALA A 38 6.60 6.93 -4.45
CA ALA A 38 7.70 5.98 -4.27
C ALA A 38 7.50 5.09 -3.03
N THR A 39 6.95 5.65 -1.95
CA THR A 39 6.58 4.90 -0.74
C THR A 39 5.51 3.87 -1.05
N VAL A 40 4.44 4.26 -1.76
CA VAL A 40 3.38 3.32 -2.18
C VAL A 40 3.93 2.22 -3.09
N ALA A 41 4.80 2.56 -4.04
CA ALA A 41 5.42 1.57 -4.92
C ALA A 41 6.28 0.54 -4.16
N LYS A 42 6.99 0.98 -3.10
CA LYS A 42 7.74 0.09 -2.21
C LYS A 42 6.81 -0.85 -1.43
N VAL A 43 5.69 -0.32 -0.91
CA VAL A 43 4.66 -1.09 -0.20
C VAL A 43 4.01 -2.12 -1.12
N ILE A 44 3.58 -1.76 -2.32
CA ILE A 44 3.00 -2.71 -3.28
C ILE A 44 4.00 -3.83 -3.61
N ARG A 45 5.29 -3.51 -3.70
CA ARG A 45 6.35 -4.50 -3.94
C ARG A 45 6.58 -5.42 -2.74
N SER A 46 6.38 -4.96 -1.49
CA SER A 46 6.51 -5.81 -0.29
C SER A 46 5.32 -6.73 -0.07
N LEU A 47 4.18 -6.44 -0.71
CA LEU A 47 2.95 -7.23 -0.65
C LEU A 47 2.88 -8.39 -1.66
N ARG A 48 3.86 -8.49 -2.57
CA ARG A 48 3.95 -9.54 -3.60
C ARG A 48 4.82 -10.71 -3.14
#